data_AF-A0A9W6WUT7-F1
#
_entry.id   AF-A0A9W6WUT7-F1
#
_cell.length_a   1.000
_cell.length_b   1.000
_cell.length_c   1.000
_cell.angle_alpha   90.00
_cell.angle_beta   90.00
_cell.angle_gamma   90.00
#
_symmetry.space_group_name_H-M   'P 1'
#
loop_
_entity.id
_entity.type
_entity.pdbx_description
1 polymer ?
#
loop_
_entity_poly.entity_id
_entity_poly.type
_entity_poly.pdbx_seq_one_letter_code
_entity_poly.pdbx_strand_id
1 'polypeptide(L)'
;MTRGMKSDHNTVLSVSVLARASQEGHETASIPVITVLTSVGAVSIDHDKVQPFPQPNPVTISEKAAVKFKPSVDIDGVCHPYPAVNAAGETNAGLKPSGKPTGDCKGSSLGSQVYGRAGWHKDLWAIMYAWYFPKQTYEGIWSTTGTRHKWVAAVVWLDNPDFEKPKILAVSTIGVSGVYDIRKNDGTQICNYRGRCSPPFGEYINDTSPMLWYGQGDEATGLAMTTARGNGEFQDLIMWEQLTEEARTGLSNADFAPPFVEQAFLPNLESARPFF
;
A
#
# COMPACT_ATOMS: atom_id res chain seq x y z
N MET A 1 -1.96 -50.16 11.36
CA MET A 1 -2.85 -50.27 10.17
C MET A 1 -4.19 -49.70 10.63
N THR A 2 -4.74 -48.60 10.13
CA THR A 2 -4.84 -48.08 8.75
C THR A 2 -4.94 -46.55 8.75
N ARG A 3 -4.68 -45.99 7.57
CA ARG A 3 -4.46 -44.58 7.20
C ARG A 3 -5.72 -44.01 6.51
N GLY A 4 -5.89 -42.69 6.52
CA GLY A 4 -6.74 -41.93 5.60
C GLY A 4 -7.85 -41.13 6.30
N MET A 5 -8.23 -39.92 5.91
CA MET A 5 -7.84 -39.07 4.79
C MET A 5 -8.36 -37.65 5.13
N LYS A 6 -7.59 -36.60 4.84
CA LYS A 6 -8.05 -35.20 4.89
C LYS A 6 -9.08 -34.98 3.78
N SER A 7 -10.15 -34.27 4.08
CA SER A 7 -11.15 -33.80 3.12
C SER A 7 -11.02 -32.28 2.99
N ASP A 8 -10.32 -31.83 1.95
CA ASP A 8 -10.34 -30.44 1.49
C ASP A 8 -11.10 -30.41 0.16
N HIS A 9 -12.33 -29.89 0.16
CA HIS A 9 -12.99 -29.39 -1.05
C HIS A 9 -14.06 -28.39 -0.65
N ASN A 10 -13.82 -27.10 -0.91
CA ASN A 10 -14.88 -26.12 -1.01
C ASN A 10 -14.70 -25.37 -2.33
N THR A 11 -15.28 -25.93 -3.39
CA THR A 11 -15.36 -25.29 -4.71
C THR A 11 -16.75 -24.67 -4.82
N VAL A 12 -16.83 -23.34 -4.81
CA VAL A 12 -18.07 -22.62 -5.13
C VAL A 12 -18.01 -22.22 -6.60
N LEU A 13 -18.86 -22.83 -7.43
CA LEU A 13 -19.08 -22.44 -8.83
C LEU A 13 -20.18 -21.38 -8.88
N SER A 14 -19.86 -20.16 -9.30
CA SER A 14 -20.87 -19.15 -9.66
C SER A 14 -20.91 -18.99 -11.17
N VAL A 15 -22.09 -19.25 -11.76
CA VAL A 15 -22.35 -19.08 -13.19
C VAL A 15 -23.15 -17.80 -13.38
N SER A 16 -22.59 -16.81 -14.07
CA SER A 16 -23.28 -15.58 -14.47
C SER A 16 -23.66 -15.68 -15.94
N VAL A 17 -24.96 -15.71 -16.26
CA VAL A 17 -25.46 -15.64 -17.64
C VAL A 17 -25.57 -14.17 -18.05
N LEU A 18 -24.73 -13.72 -18.97
CA LEU A 18 -24.87 -12.40 -19.59
C LEU A 18 -25.94 -12.48 -20.69
N ALA A 19 -27.12 -11.90 -20.45
CA ALA A 19 -28.08 -11.66 -21.51
C ALA A 19 -27.66 -10.41 -22.31
N ARG A 20 -27.50 -10.53 -23.63
CA ARG A 20 -27.44 -9.37 -24.54
C ARG A 20 -28.48 -9.50 -25.66
N ALA A 21 -28.98 -8.31 -26.02
CA ALA A 21 -30.19 -8.01 -26.75
C ALA A 21 -30.27 -8.59 -28.17
N SER A 22 -31.50 -8.85 -28.59
CA SER A 22 -31.93 -9.31 -29.91
C SER A 22 -31.88 -8.19 -30.96
N GLN A 23 -31.25 -8.45 -32.11
CA GLN A 23 -31.65 -7.92 -33.42
C GLN A 23 -31.13 -8.83 -34.55
N GLU A 24 -31.87 -8.80 -35.66
CA GLU A 24 -32.13 -9.86 -36.64
C GLU A 24 -30.95 -10.33 -37.54
N GLY A 25 -30.96 -11.63 -37.87
CA GLY A 25 -30.84 -12.10 -39.26
C GLY A 25 -29.44 -12.27 -39.87
N HIS A 26 -28.71 -13.34 -39.50
CA HIS A 26 -27.98 -14.22 -40.45
C HIS A 26 -27.44 -15.43 -39.69
N GLU A 27 -27.82 -16.63 -40.14
CA GLU A 27 -27.49 -17.91 -39.53
C GLU A 27 -25.98 -18.20 -39.63
N THR A 28 -25.24 -17.86 -38.57
CA THR A 28 -23.91 -18.40 -38.30
C THR A 28 -23.99 -19.08 -36.93
N ALA A 29 -23.66 -20.37 -36.89
CA ALA A 29 -23.64 -21.15 -35.67
C ALA A 29 -22.61 -20.54 -34.70
N SER A 30 -23.10 -19.75 -33.74
CA SER A 30 -22.27 -19.13 -32.72
C SER A 30 -21.94 -20.20 -31.67
N ILE A 31 -20.71 -20.72 -31.70
CA ILE A 31 -20.23 -21.67 -30.71
C ILE A 31 -20.06 -20.91 -29.38
N PRO A 32 -20.78 -21.28 -28.30
CA PRO A 32 -20.56 -20.65 -27.01
C PRO A 32 -19.17 -21.05 -26.51
N VAL A 33 -18.23 -20.08 -26.52
CA VAL A 33 -16.94 -20.24 -25.86
C VAL A 33 -17.18 -20.16 -24.36
N ILE A 34 -17.33 -21.32 -23.72
CA ILE A 34 -17.40 -21.43 -22.26
C ILE A 34 -15.98 -21.20 -21.74
N THR A 35 -15.71 -19.96 -21.34
CA THR A 35 -14.47 -19.62 -20.62
C THR A 35 -14.63 -20.06 -19.17
N VAL A 36 -13.99 -21.17 -18.81
CA VAL A 36 -13.91 -21.62 -17.43
C VAL A 36 -12.85 -20.77 -16.72
N LEU A 37 -13.27 -19.75 -15.98
CA LEU A 37 -12.37 -19.08 -15.02
C LEU A 37 -12.24 -19.99 -13.80
N THR A 38 -11.13 -20.71 -13.72
CA THR A 38 -10.70 -21.34 -12.47
C THR A 38 -10.23 -20.23 -11.52
N SER A 39 -11.01 -19.92 -10.48
CA SER A 39 -10.52 -19.09 -9.39
C SER A 39 -9.49 -19.89 -8.59
N VAL A 40 -8.20 -19.72 -8.91
CA VAL A 40 -7.14 -20.14 -8.00
C VAL A 40 -7.31 -19.27 -6.76
N GLY A 41 -7.73 -19.85 -5.64
CA GLY A 41 -7.77 -19.15 -4.36
C GLY A 41 -6.39 -18.55 -4.10
N ALA A 42 -6.33 -17.29 -3.65
CA ALA A 42 -5.06 -16.62 -3.38
C ALA A 42 -4.25 -17.49 -2.40
N VAL A 43 -3.12 -18.03 -2.88
CA VAL A 43 -2.25 -18.85 -2.05
C VAL A 43 -1.56 -17.90 -1.07
N SER A 44 -1.67 -18.19 0.22
CA SER A 44 -1.03 -17.41 1.26
C SER A 44 0.15 -18.20 1.83
N ILE A 45 1.31 -17.57 1.93
CA ILE A 45 2.56 -18.18 2.41
C ILE A 45 3.11 -17.43 3.63
N ASP A 46 4.02 -18.08 4.35
CA ASP A 46 4.62 -17.53 5.56
C ASP A 46 5.23 -16.14 5.29
N HIS A 47 5.03 -15.24 6.27
CA HIS A 47 5.34 -13.82 6.10
C HIS A 47 6.81 -13.51 5.75
N ASP A 48 7.74 -14.41 6.09
CA ASP A 48 9.18 -14.33 5.84
C ASP A 48 9.62 -15.08 4.58
N LYS A 49 8.69 -15.67 3.82
CA LYS A 49 8.95 -16.42 2.57
C LYS A 49 8.49 -15.70 1.31
N VAL A 50 7.76 -14.59 1.46
CA VAL A 50 7.35 -13.77 0.32
C VAL A 50 8.59 -13.05 -0.22
N GLN A 51 8.95 -13.35 -1.47
CA GLN A 51 10.07 -12.72 -2.16
C GLN A 51 9.66 -11.31 -2.62
N PRO A 52 10.41 -10.24 -2.22
CA PRO A 52 10.17 -8.90 -2.75
C PRO A 52 10.60 -8.79 -4.22
N PHE A 53 10.02 -7.80 -4.88
CA PHE A 53 10.43 -7.34 -6.20
C PHE A 53 11.63 -6.39 -6.06
N PRO A 54 12.73 -6.61 -6.80
CA PRO A 54 13.77 -5.60 -6.90
C PRO A 54 13.21 -4.34 -7.55
N GLN A 55 13.68 -3.16 -7.15
CA GLN A 55 13.27 -1.91 -7.79
C GLN A 55 13.74 -1.87 -9.26
N PRO A 56 12.82 -1.84 -10.24
CA PRO A 56 13.22 -1.75 -11.65
C PRO A 56 13.82 -0.37 -11.98
N ASN A 57 14.60 -0.31 -13.06
CA ASN A 57 15.02 0.99 -13.61
C ASN A 57 13.81 1.75 -14.16
N PRO A 58 13.56 3.01 -13.75
CA PRO A 58 12.38 3.74 -14.17
C PRO A 58 12.48 4.22 -15.63
N VAL A 59 11.43 3.98 -16.43
CA VAL A 59 11.42 4.30 -17.87
C VAL A 59 10.48 5.47 -18.17
N THR A 60 9.23 5.37 -17.72
CA THR A 60 8.18 6.36 -17.94
C THR A 60 8.33 7.58 -17.02
N ILE A 61 7.63 8.68 -17.35
CA ILE A 61 7.57 9.89 -16.53
C ILE A 61 7.07 9.56 -15.12
N SER A 62 6.01 8.74 -15.03
CA SER A 62 5.41 8.28 -13.76
C SER A 62 6.42 7.54 -12.89
N GLU A 63 7.13 6.55 -13.44
CA GLU A 63 8.11 5.76 -12.69
C GLU A 63 9.31 6.61 -12.24
N LYS A 64 9.79 7.51 -13.10
CA LYS A 64 10.90 8.42 -12.76
C LYS A 64 10.51 9.37 -11.63
N ALA A 65 9.30 9.92 -11.68
CA ALA A 65 8.77 10.75 -10.60
C ALA A 65 8.62 9.94 -9.31
N ALA A 66 8.09 8.71 -9.37
CA ALA A 66 7.91 7.88 -8.19
C ALA A 66 9.24 7.46 -7.52
N VAL A 67 10.29 7.20 -8.30
CA VAL A 67 11.63 6.95 -7.74
C VAL A 67 12.22 8.23 -7.14
N LYS A 68 12.07 9.39 -7.81
CA LYS A 68 12.60 10.69 -7.37
C LYS A 68 11.97 11.19 -6.07
N PHE A 69 10.66 11.03 -5.93
CA PHE A 69 9.88 11.53 -4.78
C PHE A 69 9.59 10.42 -3.75
N LYS A 70 10.33 9.32 -3.80
CA LYS A 70 10.17 8.19 -2.88
C LYS A 70 10.40 8.66 -1.44
N PRO A 71 9.48 8.42 -0.50
CA PRO A 71 9.66 8.80 0.89
C PRO A 71 10.69 7.92 1.61
N SER A 72 11.40 8.51 2.58
CA SER A 72 12.16 7.76 3.58
C SER A 72 11.27 7.52 4.81
N VAL A 73 11.35 6.35 5.43
CA VAL A 73 10.53 6.01 6.61
C VAL A 73 11.42 5.66 7.80
N ASP A 74 11.31 6.43 8.88
CA ASP A 74 11.86 6.12 10.19
C ASP A 74 10.88 5.23 10.95
N ILE A 75 11.27 4.00 11.27
CA ILE A 75 10.40 2.98 11.87
C ILE A 75 10.74 2.86 13.36
N ASP A 76 9.79 3.20 14.22
CA ASP A 76 10.02 3.28 15.65
C ASP A 76 9.15 2.31 16.45
N GLY A 77 9.81 1.33 17.09
CA GLY A 77 9.18 0.47 18.09
C GLY A 77 8.11 -0.50 17.57
N VAL A 78 7.97 -0.67 16.25
CA VAL A 78 6.91 -1.47 15.60
C VAL A 78 7.49 -2.42 14.54
N CYS A 79 6.63 -3.18 13.85
CA CYS A 79 7.08 -4.04 12.75
C CYS A 79 7.72 -3.21 11.62
N HIS A 80 8.72 -3.79 10.96
CA HIS A 80 9.25 -3.27 9.70
C HIS A 80 8.34 -3.65 8.53
N PRO A 81 8.44 -2.98 7.37
CA PRO A 81 7.67 -3.33 6.19
C PRO A 81 8.14 -4.65 5.58
N TYR A 82 7.19 -5.43 5.07
CA TYR A 82 7.41 -6.73 4.41
C TYR A 82 6.76 -6.72 3.02
N PRO A 83 7.24 -7.56 2.08
CA PRO A 83 6.52 -7.81 0.84
C PRO A 83 5.18 -8.48 1.13
N ALA A 84 4.12 -7.92 0.58
CA ALA A 84 2.74 -8.41 0.71
C ALA A 84 2.39 -9.49 -0.32
N VAL A 85 3.11 -9.50 -1.45
CA VAL A 85 2.89 -10.43 -2.57
C VAL A 85 4.22 -10.68 -3.29
N ASN A 86 4.41 -11.87 -3.87
CA ASN A 86 5.54 -12.17 -4.76
C ASN A 86 5.12 -12.21 -6.24
N ALA A 87 6.07 -12.46 -7.14
CA ALA A 87 5.83 -12.51 -8.59
C ALA A 87 4.82 -13.59 -9.05
N ALA A 88 4.62 -14.65 -8.26
CA ALA A 88 3.68 -15.72 -8.54
C ALA A 88 2.26 -15.43 -8.02
N GLY A 89 2.03 -14.27 -7.39
CA GLY A 89 0.74 -13.92 -6.79
C GLY A 89 0.48 -14.53 -5.42
N GLU A 90 1.49 -15.17 -4.80
CA GLU A 90 1.38 -15.69 -3.44
C GLU A 90 1.46 -14.52 -2.45
N THR A 91 0.51 -14.47 -1.51
CA THR A 91 0.34 -13.34 -0.59
C THR A 91 0.88 -13.63 0.80
N ASN A 92 1.24 -12.58 1.52
CA ASN A 92 1.79 -12.67 2.86
C ASN A 92 0.70 -13.04 3.88
N ALA A 93 0.85 -14.21 4.53
CA ALA A 93 -0.07 -14.70 5.56
C ALA A 93 -0.08 -13.87 6.86
N GLY A 94 0.82 -12.90 6.97
CA GLY A 94 0.94 -12.02 8.12
C GLY A 94 1.34 -12.78 9.38
N LEU A 95 1.27 -12.08 10.50
CA LEU A 95 1.55 -12.63 11.83
C LEU A 95 0.32 -12.53 12.72
N LYS A 96 0.20 -13.48 13.64
CA LYS A 96 -0.80 -13.36 14.71
C LYS A 96 -0.49 -12.08 15.52
N PRO A 97 -1.49 -11.21 15.81
CA PRO A 97 -1.28 -9.99 16.57
C PRO A 97 -1.12 -10.29 18.07
N SER A 98 -0.01 -10.93 18.43
CA SER A 98 0.32 -11.32 19.79
C SER A 98 1.80 -11.15 20.07
N GLY A 99 2.14 -11.14 21.36
CA GLY A 99 3.50 -10.90 21.83
C GLY A 99 3.90 -9.44 21.64
N LYS A 100 5.22 -9.20 21.63
CA LYS A 100 5.78 -7.84 21.50
C LYS A 100 5.42 -7.23 20.13
N PRO A 101 5.27 -5.90 20.02
CA PRO A 101 5.08 -5.19 18.75
C PRO A 101 6.10 -5.51 17.68
N THR A 102 7.34 -5.74 18.07
CA THR A 102 8.44 -6.07 17.17
C THR A 102 8.73 -7.58 17.07
N GLY A 103 7.91 -8.42 17.72
CA GLY A 103 8.13 -9.87 17.75
C GLY A 103 7.94 -10.49 16.37
N ASP A 104 8.97 -11.18 15.88
CA ASP A 104 9.01 -11.87 14.58
C ASP A 104 8.81 -10.97 13.34
N CYS A 105 8.87 -9.64 13.49
CA CYS A 105 8.63 -8.71 12.38
C CYS A 105 9.64 -7.56 12.28
N LYS A 106 10.89 -7.77 12.69
CA LYS A 106 11.97 -6.76 12.62
C LYS A 106 12.61 -6.60 11.24
N GLY A 107 12.05 -7.25 10.22
CA GLY A 107 12.57 -7.25 8.85
C GLY A 107 12.71 -8.67 8.32
N SER A 108 12.38 -8.86 7.05
CA SER A 108 12.59 -10.12 6.35
C SER A 108 14.05 -10.25 5.94
N SER A 109 14.61 -11.45 6.06
CA SER A 109 15.92 -11.77 5.47
C SER A 109 15.96 -11.64 3.94
N LEU A 110 14.79 -11.62 3.29
CA LEU A 110 14.65 -11.45 1.85
C LEU A 110 14.60 -9.98 1.42
N GLY A 111 14.45 -9.04 2.37
CA GLY A 111 14.30 -7.61 2.11
C GLY A 111 12.89 -7.07 2.39
N SER A 112 12.74 -5.76 2.25
CA SER A 112 11.49 -5.02 2.45
C SER A 112 10.89 -4.57 1.11
N GLN A 113 9.72 -3.93 1.14
CA GLN A 113 9.06 -3.43 -0.06
C GLN A 113 8.25 -2.16 0.25
N VAL A 114 8.25 -1.22 -0.69
CA VAL A 114 7.21 -0.19 -0.83
C VAL A 114 6.50 -0.35 -2.17
N TYR A 115 5.17 -0.24 -2.16
CA TYR A 115 4.35 -0.32 -3.36
C TYR A 115 3.95 1.09 -3.80
N GLY A 116 3.99 1.34 -5.11
CA GLY A 116 3.63 2.64 -5.68
C GLY A 116 2.46 2.57 -6.64
N ARG A 117 1.60 3.58 -6.66
CA ARG A 117 0.66 3.80 -7.77
C ARG A 117 0.47 5.29 -7.98
N ALA A 118 0.47 5.71 -9.24
CA ALA A 118 0.41 7.13 -9.57
C ALA A 118 -0.62 7.43 -10.66
N GLY A 119 -1.13 8.65 -10.65
CA GLY A 119 -2.08 9.13 -11.64
C GLY A 119 -2.54 10.54 -11.38
N TRP A 120 -3.18 11.13 -12.39
CA TRP A 120 -3.88 12.41 -12.25
C TRP A 120 -5.15 12.24 -11.42
N HIS A 121 -5.37 13.16 -10.48
CA HIS A 121 -6.62 13.27 -9.73
C HIS A 121 -6.98 14.73 -9.50
N LYS A 122 -8.04 15.21 -10.17
CA LYS A 122 -8.54 16.60 -10.08
C LYS A 122 -7.41 17.65 -10.20
N ASP A 123 -6.71 17.62 -11.33
CA ASP A 123 -5.63 18.54 -11.73
C ASP A 123 -4.32 18.47 -10.93
N LEU A 124 -4.21 17.51 -10.01
CA LEU A 124 -2.97 17.22 -9.28
C LEU A 124 -2.43 15.86 -9.71
N TRP A 125 -1.11 15.73 -9.79
CA TRP A 125 -0.49 14.43 -9.97
C TRP A 125 -0.24 13.78 -8.61
N ALA A 126 -0.85 12.63 -8.36
CA ALA A 126 -0.72 11.90 -7.11
C ALA A 126 0.22 10.71 -7.27
N ILE A 127 1.11 10.50 -6.30
CA ILE A 127 1.89 9.26 -6.15
C ILE A 127 1.61 8.70 -4.76
N MET A 128 0.87 7.60 -4.71
CA MET A 128 0.63 6.85 -3.48
C MET A 128 1.75 5.84 -3.26
N TYR A 129 2.37 5.90 -2.09
CA TYR A 129 3.31 4.91 -1.58
C TYR A 129 2.65 4.16 -0.44
N ALA A 130 2.68 2.82 -0.48
CA ALA A 130 2.04 1.97 0.50
C ALA A 130 3.02 0.92 1.05
N TRP A 131 2.96 0.73 2.36
CA TRP A 131 3.76 -0.25 3.09
C TRP A 131 2.85 -1.26 3.78
N TYR A 132 3.24 -2.53 3.69
CA TYR A 132 2.58 -3.63 4.37
C TYR A 132 3.38 -4.09 5.58
N PHE A 133 2.67 -4.36 6.66
CA PHE A 133 3.24 -4.93 7.88
C PHE A 133 2.49 -6.22 8.23
N PRO A 134 3.20 -7.31 8.61
CA PRO A 134 2.57 -8.60 8.88
C PRO A 134 1.54 -8.56 10.01
N LYS A 135 1.72 -7.66 10.98
CA LYS A 135 0.79 -7.40 12.08
C LYS A 135 0.94 -5.97 12.58
N GLN A 136 -0.06 -5.53 13.31
CA GLN A 136 0.02 -4.40 14.23
C GLN A 136 -0.44 -4.90 15.59
N THR A 137 0.30 -4.58 16.65
CA THR A 137 -0.16 -4.81 18.04
C THR A 137 0.02 -3.55 18.84
N TYR A 138 -0.91 -3.26 19.73
CA TYR A 138 -0.79 -2.21 20.72
C TYR A 138 -0.98 -2.80 22.12
N GLU A 139 -0.17 -2.32 23.05
CA GLU A 139 -0.19 -2.75 24.45
C GLU A 139 -1.09 -1.81 25.23
N GLY A 140 -2.29 -2.28 25.60
CA GLY A 140 -3.15 -1.61 26.56
C GLY A 140 -2.75 -1.98 27.99
N ILE A 141 -3.29 -1.25 28.98
CA ILE A 141 -3.01 -1.45 30.41
C ILE A 141 -3.33 -2.90 30.87
N TRP A 142 -4.32 -3.54 30.23
CA TRP A 142 -4.87 -4.83 30.66
C TRP A 142 -4.81 -5.94 29.61
N SER A 143 -4.45 -5.64 28.36
CA SER A 143 -4.37 -6.62 27.27
C SER A 143 -3.54 -6.13 26.10
N THR A 144 -2.90 -7.06 25.37
CA THR A 144 -2.37 -6.81 24.04
C THR A 144 -3.46 -7.09 23.02
N THR A 145 -3.73 -6.13 22.15
CA THR A 145 -4.71 -6.26 21.07
C THR A 145 -4.06 -5.81 19.76
N GLY A 146 -4.71 -6.08 18.63
CA GLY A 146 -4.13 -5.77 17.34
C GLY A 146 -4.79 -6.49 16.18
N THR A 147 -4.23 -6.29 15.00
CA THR A 147 -4.70 -6.88 13.76
C THR A 147 -3.59 -7.67 13.08
N ARG A 148 -3.95 -8.81 12.51
CA ARG A 148 -3.12 -9.44 11.47
C ARG A 148 -3.22 -8.54 10.24
N HIS A 149 -2.09 -8.30 9.59
CA HIS A 149 -1.95 -7.37 8.48
C HIS A 149 -2.18 -5.90 8.88
N LYS A 150 -1.39 -5.03 8.28
CA LYS A 150 -1.58 -3.59 8.33
C LYS A 150 -1.03 -2.98 7.06
N TRP A 151 -1.82 -2.11 6.45
CA TRP A 151 -1.35 -1.19 5.43
C TRP A 151 -1.29 0.22 6.00
N VAL A 152 -0.29 0.97 5.57
CA VAL A 152 -0.27 2.43 5.65
C VAL A 152 0.11 2.97 4.28
N ALA A 153 -0.29 4.21 4.02
CA ALA A 153 0.03 4.90 2.79
C ALA A 153 0.35 6.38 3.03
N ALA A 154 1.22 6.90 2.17
CA ALA A 154 1.42 8.32 1.98
C ALA A 154 1.15 8.68 0.52
N VAL A 155 0.55 9.85 0.27
CA VAL A 155 0.34 10.38 -1.06
C VAL A 155 1.16 11.66 -1.21
N VAL A 156 2.05 11.67 -2.20
CA VAL A 156 2.81 12.85 -2.60
C VAL A 156 2.08 13.50 -3.76
N TRP A 157 1.68 14.75 -3.58
CA TRP A 157 0.96 15.55 -4.57
C TRP A 157 1.93 16.47 -5.28
N LEU A 158 2.01 16.35 -6.61
CA LEU A 158 2.85 17.16 -7.48
C LEU A 158 2.00 18.07 -8.36
N ASP A 159 2.63 19.15 -8.84
CA ASP A 159 2.06 20.00 -9.89
C ASP A 159 1.97 19.25 -11.23
N ASN A 160 3.10 18.84 -11.79
CA ASN A 160 3.17 18.07 -13.01
C ASN A 160 4.48 17.25 -13.06
N PRO A 161 4.42 15.92 -13.18
CA PRO A 161 5.61 15.07 -13.16
C PRO A 161 6.49 15.22 -14.40
N ASP A 162 5.98 15.81 -15.49
CA ASP A 162 6.69 16.02 -16.75
C ASP A 162 7.51 17.33 -16.77
N PHE A 163 7.40 18.16 -15.73
CA PHE A 163 8.28 19.31 -15.60
C PHE A 163 9.72 18.89 -15.30
N GLU A 164 10.68 19.72 -15.73
CA GLU A 164 12.11 19.50 -15.41
C GLU A 164 12.33 19.43 -13.88
N LYS A 165 11.58 20.26 -13.14
CA LYS A 165 11.60 20.34 -11.68
C LYS A 165 10.17 20.33 -11.13
N PRO A 166 9.53 19.15 -11.04
CA PRO A 166 8.21 19.03 -10.44
C PRO A 166 8.26 19.49 -8.97
N LYS A 167 7.21 20.14 -8.50
CA LYS A 167 7.10 20.66 -7.14
C LYS A 167 6.18 19.78 -6.32
N ILE A 168 6.59 19.48 -5.10
CA ILE A 168 5.69 18.90 -4.11
C ILE A 168 4.75 20.00 -3.62
N LEU A 169 3.45 19.81 -3.85
CA LEU A 169 2.37 20.70 -3.42
C LEU A 169 1.83 20.32 -2.04
N ALA A 170 1.75 19.01 -1.76
CA ALA A 170 1.37 18.50 -0.46
C ALA A 170 1.87 17.07 -0.25
N VAL A 171 1.92 16.64 1.01
CA VAL A 171 2.05 15.24 1.38
C VAL A 171 0.91 14.89 2.34
N SER A 172 0.23 13.79 2.05
CA SER A 172 -0.87 13.28 2.85
C SER A 172 -0.47 11.93 3.45
N THR A 173 -0.54 11.75 4.76
CA THR A 173 -0.15 10.51 5.45
C THR A 173 -1.32 9.90 6.19
N ILE A 174 -1.58 8.61 6.05
CA ILE A 174 -2.58 7.95 6.88
C ILE A 174 -2.09 7.85 8.33
N GLY A 175 -2.68 8.66 9.20
CA GLY A 175 -2.30 8.73 10.61
C GLY A 175 -2.88 7.57 11.42
N VAL A 176 -2.61 7.60 12.72
CA VAL A 176 -3.12 6.61 13.69
C VAL A 176 -4.65 6.59 13.79
N SER A 177 -5.32 7.68 13.41
CA SER A 177 -6.79 7.78 13.38
C SER A 177 -7.43 7.07 12.17
N GLY A 178 -6.64 6.61 11.20
CA GLY A 178 -7.15 6.08 9.93
C GLY A 178 -7.60 7.16 8.94
N VAL A 179 -7.42 8.44 9.27
CA VAL A 179 -7.67 9.58 8.38
C VAL A 179 -6.33 10.15 7.89
N TYR A 180 -6.32 10.71 6.68
CA TYR A 180 -5.14 11.38 6.14
C TYR A 180 -4.88 12.72 6.87
N ASP A 181 -3.69 12.88 7.45
CA ASP A 181 -3.13 14.21 7.79
C ASP A 181 -2.52 14.81 6.53
N ILE A 182 -2.90 16.03 6.18
CA ILE A 182 -2.51 16.70 4.92
C ILE A 182 -1.63 17.90 5.25
N ARG A 183 -0.37 17.86 4.80
CA ARG A 183 0.58 18.96 4.92
C ARG A 183 0.81 19.59 3.56
N LYS A 184 0.37 20.84 3.40
CA LYS A 184 0.55 21.61 2.16
C LYS A 184 1.83 22.44 2.21
N ASN A 185 2.44 22.66 1.05
CA ASN A 185 3.63 23.51 0.92
C ASN A 185 3.36 25.00 1.17
N ASP A 186 2.12 25.42 0.98
CA ASP A 186 1.60 26.78 1.22
C ASP A 186 0.77 26.89 2.51
N GLY A 187 0.72 25.81 3.29
CA GLY A 187 -0.04 25.75 4.53
C GLY A 187 0.52 26.66 5.60
N THR A 188 -0.36 27.28 6.38
CA THR A 188 0.05 28.02 7.58
C THR A 188 0.59 27.05 8.64
N GLN A 189 1.64 27.47 9.35
CA GLN A 189 2.14 26.68 10.47
C GLN A 189 1.07 26.58 11.56
N ILE A 190 0.88 25.37 12.09
CA ILE A 190 -0.10 25.11 13.14
C ILE A 190 0.59 25.33 14.48
N CYS A 191 0.15 26.33 15.24
CA CYS A 191 0.71 26.65 16.56
C CYS A 191 -0.24 26.24 17.68
N ASN A 192 0.29 25.64 18.74
CA ASN A 192 -0.48 25.38 19.95
C ASN A 192 -0.59 26.64 20.84
N TYR A 193 -1.42 26.57 21.88
CA TYR A 193 -1.65 27.67 22.82
C TYR A 193 -0.39 28.14 23.58
N ARG A 194 0.71 27.36 23.53
CA ARG A 194 2.01 27.72 24.12
C ARG A 194 2.98 28.36 23.12
N GLY A 195 2.50 28.70 21.92
CA GLY A 195 3.31 29.31 20.87
C GLY A 195 4.30 28.35 20.18
N ARG A 196 4.19 27.03 20.41
CA ARG A 196 4.97 26.04 19.65
C ARG A 196 4.25 25.72 18.35
N CYS A 197 4.93 25.98 17.24
CA CYS A 197 4.41 25.78 15.89
C CYS A 197 4.98 24.52 15.24
N SER A 198 4.22 23.93 14.32
CA SER A 198 4.72 22.88 13.45
C SER A 198 5.90 23.41 12.60
N PRO A 199 6.91 22.58 12.32
CA PRO A 199 7.95 22.91 11.35
C PRO A 199 7.39 23.43 10.02
N PRO A 200 8.11 24.33 9.32
CA PRO A 200 7.80 24.69 7.94
C PRO A 200 7.79 23.46 7.04
N PHE A 201 6.99 23.47 5.96
CA PHE A 201 6.84 22.30 5.09
C PHE A 201 8.17 21.75 4.55
N GLY A 202 9.09 22.64 4.15
CA GLY A 202 10.41 22.25 3.63
C GLY A 202 11.30 21.51 4.64
N GLU A 203 11.03 21.61 5.94
CA GLU A 203 11.78 20.85 6.95
C GLU A 203 11.42 19.36 6.98
N TYR A 204 10.27 19.00 6.40
CA TYR A 204 9.86 17.61 6.24
C TYR A 204 10.36 16.96 4.95
N ILE A 205 11.07 17.71 4.10
CA ILE A 205 11.58 17.24 2.81
C ILE A 205 13.10 17.19 2.87
N ASN A 206 13.67 16.03 2.55
CA ASN A 206 15.11 15.86 2.36
C ASN A 206 15.41 15.73 0.86
N ASP A 207 16.06 16.74 0.29
CA ASP A 207 16.21 16.93 -1.16
C ASP A 207 14.86 16.89 -1.89
N THR A 208 14.47 15.73 -2.42
CA THR A 208 13.18 15.49 -3.08
C THR A 208 12.30 14.48 -2.35
N SER A 209 12.80 13.88 -1.27
CA SER A 209 12.11 12.82 -0.53
C SER A 209 11.37 13.38 0.68
N PRO A 210 10.05 13.16 0.80
CA PRO A 210 9.35 13.33 2.06
C PRO A 210 9.94 12.42 3.15
N MET A 211 10.13 12.97 4.35
CA MET A 211 10.56 12.20 5.51
C MET A 211 9.35 11.83 6.36
N LEU A 212 9.16 10.54 6.54
CA LEU A 212 8.06 9.97 7.30
C LEU A 212 8.59 9.27 8.55
N TRP A 213 7.77 9.30 9.60
CA TRP A 213 7.91 8.46 10.77
C TRP A 213 6.73 7.50 10.81
N TYR A 214 7.01 6.23 11.08
CA TYR A 214 6.02 5.19 11.30
C TYR A 214 6.19 4.63 12.71
N GLY A 215 5.13 4.72 13.50
CA GLY A 215 5.18 4.22 14.86
C GLY A 215 3.81 4.14 15.51
N GLN A 216 3.85 3.93 16.82
CA GLN A 216 2.69 3.63 17.65
C GLN A 216 2.00 4.91 18.15
N GLY A 217 0.69 5.01 17.93
CA GLY A 217 -0.21 5.88 18.69
C GLY A 217 -1.00 5.09 19.74
N ASP A 218 -1.96 5.73 20.39
CA ASP A 218 -2.67 5.12 21.53
C ASP A 218 -3.43 3.83 21.17
N GLU A 219 -4.05 3.79 19.98
CA GLU A 219 -4.92 2.67 19.56
C GLU A 219 -4.48 2.03 18.23
N ALA A 220 -3.57 2.66 17.49
CA ALA A 220 -3.09 2.15 16.22
C ALA A 220 -1.72 2.68 15.85
N THR A 221 -1.09 2.06 14.85
CA THR A 221 0.09 2.60 14.18
C THR A 221 -0.31 3.41 12.96
N GLY A 222 0.51 4.39 12.61
CA GLY A 222 0.25 5.28 11.49
C GLY A 222 1.50 6.03 11.05
N LEU A 223 1.40 6.69 9.90
CA LEU A 223 2.43 7.56 9.37
C LEU A 223 2.22 9.00 9.82
N ALA A 224 3.32 9.69 10.04
CA ALA A 224 3.38 11.14 10.21
C ALA A 224 4.60 11.70 9.48
N MET A 225 4.58 12.98 9.13
CA MET A 225 5.76 13.67 8.65
C MET A 225 6.75 13.90 9.80
N THR A 226 8.05 13.75 9.56
CA THR A 226 9.11 14.00 10.55
C THR A 226 10.19 14.92 10.03
N THR A 227 10.90 15.61 10.92
CA THR A 227 12.06 16.45 10.59
C THR A 227 13.39 15.75 10.93
N ALA A 228 13.34 14.48 11.34
CA ALA A 228 14.50 13.68 11.72
C ALA A 228 15.31 13.21 10.49
N ARG A 229 16.10 14.14 9.92
CA ARG A 229 16.96 13.85 8.75
C ARG A 229 17.95 12.73 9.07
N GLY A 230 18.02 11.74 8.18
CA GLY A 230 18.99 10.64 8.24
C GLY A 230 18.54 9.42 9.06
N ASN A 231 17.40 9.47 9.75
CA ASN A 231 16.88 8.31 10.49
C ASN A 231 16.08 7.34 9.61
N GLY A 232 15.43 7.85 8.56
CA GLY A 232 14.58 7.05 7.71
C GLY A 232 15.33 6.18 6.70
N GLU A 233 14.81 4.99 6.45
CA GLU A 233 15.28 4.08 5.41
C GLU A 233 14.41 4.15 4.14
N PHE A 234 14.99 3.75 3.00
CA PHE A 234 14.27 3.55 1.75
C PHE A 234 14.10 2.06 1.48
N GLN A 235 12.92 1.67 1.01
CA GLN A 235 12.64 0.31 0.54
C GLN A 235 12.64 0.27 -0.99
N ASP A 236 12.84 -0.91 -1.57
CA ASP A 236 12.70 -1.11 -3.00
C ASP A 236 11.26 -0.81 -3.43
N LEU A 237 11.13 0.06 -4.43
CA LEU A 237 9.84 0.49 -4.96
C LEU A 237 9.43 -0.41 -6.12
N ILE A 238 8.19 -0.90 -6.07
CA ILE A 238 7.54 -1.53 -7.21
C ILE A 238 6.22 -0.80 -7.51
N MET A 239 6.11 -0.24 -8.71
CA MET A 239 4.88 0.42 -9.15
C MET A 239 3.81 -0.62 -9.51
N TRP A 240 2.53 -0.28 -9.35
CA TRP A 240 1.40 -1.14 -9.69
C TRP A 240 1.49 -1.66 -11.13
N GLU A 241 1.86 -0.78 -12.07
CA GLU A 241 2.02 -1.09 -13.48
C GLU A 241 3.23 -1.99 -13.79
N GLN A 242 4.17 -2.13 -12.84
CA GLN A 242 5.37 -2.98 -12.95
C GLN A 242 5.17 -4.37 -12.33
N LEU A 243 4.07 -4.60 -11.59
CA LEU A 243 3.74 -5.90 -11.02
C LEU A 243 3.31 -6.88 -12.11
N THR A 244 3.61 -8.16 -11.90
CA THR A 244 3.05 -9.25 -12.72
C THR A 244 1.53 -9.28 -12.61
N GLU A 245 0.87 -9.91 -13.58
CA GLU A 245 -0.59 -10.07 -13.54
C GLU A 245 -1.03 -10.91 -12.34
N GLU A 246 -0.26 -11.93 -12.00
CA GLU A 246 -0.46 -12.80 -10.85
C GLU A 246 -0.33 -12.00 -9.54
N ALA A 247 0.66 -11.12 -9.42
CA ALA A 247 0.83 -10.28 -8.23
C ALA A 247 -0.30 -9.26 -8.07
N ARG A 248 -0.74 -8.61 -9.16
CA ARG A 248 -1.91 -7.73 -9.13
C ARG A 248 -3.18 -8.48 -8.75
N THR A 249 -3.35 -9.70 -9.25
CA THR A 249 -4.47 -10.59 -8.91
C THR A 249 -4.43 -11.00 -7.44
N GLY A 250 -3.26 -11.42 -6.94
CA GLY A 250 -3.04 -11.77 -5.54
C GLY A 250 -3.38 -10.62 -4.61
N LEU A 251 -2.91 -9.40 -4.90
CA LEU A 251 -3.25 -8.21 -4.11
C LEU A 251 -4.72 -7.83 -4.17
N SER A 252 -5.35 -7.92 -5.34
CA SER A 252 -6.76 -7.54 -5.52
C SER A 252 -7.72 -8.51 -4.83
N ASN A 253 -7.32 -9.79 -4.74
CA ASN A 253 -8.10 -10.84 -4.10
C ASN A 253 -7.71 -11.06 -2.63
N ALA A 254 -6.72 -10.35 -2.11
CA ALA A 254 -6.26 -10.51 -0.74
C ALA A 254 -7.26 -9.91 0.26
N ASP A 255 -7.50 -10.65 1.34
CA ASP A 255 -8.43 -10.28 2.41
C ASP A 255 -7.98 -9.06 3.25
N PHE A 256 -6.78 -8.52 2.99
CA PHE A 256 -6.18 -7.42 3.73
C PHE A 256 -6.23 -6.04 3.04
N ALA A 257 -7.03 -5.91 1.98
CA ALA A 257 -7.46 -4.63 1.36
C ALA A 257 -6.33 -3.58 1.12
N PRO A 258 -5.39 -3.82 0.19
CA PRO A 258 -4.33 -2.86 -0.09
C PRO A 258 -4.88 -1.53 -0.66
N PRO A 259 -4.36 -0.35 -0.26
CA PRO A 259 -5.00 0.93 -0.55
C PRO A 259 -4.85 1.42 -2.01
N PHE A 260 -4.01 0.77 -2.79
CA PHE A 260 -3.63 1.18 -4.15
C PHE A 260 -4.18 0.25 -5.25
N VAL A 261 -4.96 -0.77 -4.90
CA VAL A 261 -5.65 -1.62 -5.90
C VAL A 261 -6.73 -0.81 -6.64
N GLU A 262 -7.19 -1.34 -7.77
CA GLU A 262 -8.12 -0.66 -8.69
C GLU A 262 -9.31 -0.01 -7.99
N GLN A 263 -9.98 -0.76 -7.12
CA GLN A 263 -11.21 -0.34 -6.45
C GLN A 263 -10.95 0.65 -5.29
N ALA A 264 -9.71 0.73 -4.80
CA ALA A 264 -9.35 1.51 -3.62
C ALA A 264 -8.55 2.79 -3.96
N PHE A 265 -7.85 2.81 -5.09
CA PHE A 265 -6.92 3.88 -5.43
C PHE A 265 -7.59 5.26 -5.49
N LEU A 266 -8.59 5.44 -6.35
CA LEU A 266 -9.27 6.74 -6.50
C LEU A 266 -10.02 7.19 -5.24
N PRO A 267 -10.79 6.33 -4.52
CA PRO A 267 -11.41 6.72 -3.25
C PRO A 267 -10.40 7.18 -2.18
N ASN A 268 -9.24 6.51 -2.11
CA ASN A 268 -8.17 6.91 -1.20
C ASN A 268 -7.51 8.22 -1.62
N LEU A 269 -7.33 8.45 -2.93
CA LEU A 269 -6.85 9.74 -3.43
C LEU A 269 -7.81 10.88 -3.09
N GLU A 270 -9.13 10.68 -3.23
CA GLU A 270 -10.10 11.71 -2.84
C GLU A 270 -10.03 12.03 -1.34
N SER A 271 -9.88 11.01 -0.50
CA SER A 271 -9.75 11.17 0.96
C SER A 271 -8.45 11.86 1.36
N ALA A 272 -7.38 11.68 0.58
CA ALA A 272 -6.06 12.25 0.81
C ALA A 272 -5.87 13.63 0.16
N ARG A 273 -6.84 14.13 -0.61
CA ARG A 273 -6.63 15.27 -1.52
C ARG A 273 -6.49 16.60 -0.77
N PRO A 274 -5.43 17.39 -1.03
CA PRO A 274 -5.34 18.75 -0.53
C PRO A 274 -6.38 19.67 -1.19
N PHE A 275 -6.82 20.67 -0.44
CA PHE A 275 -7.63 21.77 -0.94
C PHE A 275 -6.79 23.05 -0.92
N PHE A 276 -6.72 23.72 -2.07
CA PHE A 276 -6.02 24.99 -2.26
C PHE A 276 -7.04 26.10 -2.45
#